data_AF-A0A2A4JD21-F1
#
_entry.id   AF-A0A2A4JD21-F1
#
_cell.length_a   1.000
_cell.length_b   1.000
_cell.length_c   1.000
_cell.angle_alpha   90.00
_cell.angle_beta   90.00
_cell.angle_gamma   90.00
#
_symmetry.space_group_name_H-M   'P 1'
#
loop_
_entity.id
_entity.type
_entity.pdbx_description
1 polymer ?
#
loop_
_entity_poly.entity_id
_entity_poly.type
_entity_poly.pdbx_seq_one_letter_code
_entity_poly.pdbx_strand_id
1 'polypeptide(L)'
;MPGNNSDGETKKKKGDWDPASMHKAVQKVLSNEISARRAAELYQVPRTTLNDRISAIKNSKEVSIKPVMGRFHKTFSSEHEEILAEHVKDLANRLMPLNKQEFLRLAFQLAEKLKLPHQFNKEKMLAGKNYYYAFMKRHSDLSLRTAESTSLMRAVGFNRPQVERFFEGLENLMQKFNFTPYKIWNCDETGVSIVQKHAKVLATKNQR
;
A
#
# COMPACT_ATOMS: atom_id res chain seq x y z
N MET A 1 28.52 -37.80 -40.10
CA MET A 1 27.46 -38.26 -39.17
C MET A 1 27.19 -37.14 -38.18
N PRO A 2 26.04 -36.46 -38.23
CA PRO A 2 25.67 -35.47 -37.23
C PRO A 2 25.11 -36.16 -35.98
N GLY A 3 25.67 -35.87 -34.82
CA GLY A 3 25.23 -36.40 -33.52
C GLY A 3 23.95 -35.72 -33.04
N ASN A 4 23.04 -36.53 -32.52
CA ASN A 4 21.69 -36.21 -32.07
C ASN A 4 21.62 -35.13 -30.99
N ASN A 5 20.61 -34.27 -31.14
CA ASN A 5 19.98 -33.46 -30.10
C ASN A 5 19.04 -34.35 -29.25
N SER A 6 19.28 -34.43 -27.94
CA SER A 6 18.34 -34.82 -26.87
C SER A 6 19.02 -34.39 -25.56
N ASP A 7 18.54 -33.50 -24.71
CA ASP A 7 17.20 -33.33 -24.20
C ASP A 7 16.98 -31.89 -23.74
N GLY A 8 15.77 -31.37 -23.97
CA GLY A 8 15.30 -30.15 -23.31
C GLY A 8 15.08 -30.42 -21.82
N GLU A 9 16.12 -30.26 -21.01
CA GLU A 9 15.97 -30.24 -19.55
C GLU A 9 15.08 -29.04 -19.15
N THR A 10 13.81 -29.32 -18.85
CA THR A 10 12.91 -28.36 -18.21
C THR A 10 13.57 -27.86 -16.93
N LYS A 11 14.02 -26.59 -16.92
CA LYS A 11 14.60 -25.95 -15.73
C LYS A 11 13.65 -26.14 -14.54
N LYS A 12 14.07 -26.92 -13.54
CA LYS A 12 13.30 -27.16 -12.31
C LYS A 12 12.94 -25.82 -11.68
N LYS A 13 11.63 -25.54 -11.54
CA LYS A 13 11.14 -24.31 -10.92
C LYS A 13 11.54 -24.34 -9.43
N LYS A 14 12.17 -23.26 -8.95
CA LYS A 14 12.55 -23.14 -7.54
C LYS A 14 11.28 -23.14 -6.68
N GLY A 15 11.28 -23.93 -5.61
CA GLY A 15 10.15 -24.03 -4.68
C GLY A 15 9.07 -25.06 -5.07
N ASP A 16 9.29 -25.83 -6.14
CA ASP A 16 8.36 -26.87 -6.61
C ASP A 16 8.59 -28.19 -5.87
N TRP A 17 8.18 -28.23 -4.60
CA TRP A 17 8.18 -29.45 -3.78
C TRP A 17 7.04 -29.39 -2.76
N ASP A 18 6.50 -30.55 -2.43
CA ASP A 18 5.36 -30.65 -1.53
C ASP A 18 5.77 -30.36 -0.06
N PRO A 19 5.11 -29.41 0.63
CA PRO A 19 5.38 -29.10 2.03
C PRO A 19 5.25 -30.30 2.98
N ALA A 20 4.29 -31.20 2.73
CA ALA A 20 4.10 -32.36 3.60
C ALA A 20 5.26 -33.37 3.45
N SER A 21 5.72 -33.58 2.21
CA SER A 21 6.88 -34.42 1.89
C SER A 21 8.18 -33.86 2.48
N MET A 22 8.37 -32.53 2.45
CA MET A 22 9.50 -31.87 3.10
C MET A 22 9.46 -31.99 4.62
N HIS A 23 8.27 -31.87 5.25
CA HIS A 23 8.14 -32.06 6.69
C HIS A 23 8.58 -33.46 7.14
N LYS A 24 8.09 -34.49 6.44
CA LYS A 24 8.44 -35.89 6.70
C LYS A 24 9.94 -36.15 6.50
N ALA A 25 10.53 -35.59 5.44
CA ALA A 25 11.96 -35.69 5.19
C ALA A 25 12.81 -35.05 6.30
N VAL A 26 12.41 -33.86 6.78
CA VAL A 26 13.09 -33.18 7.89
C VAL A 26 12.99 -33.99 9.19
N GLN A 27 11.79 -34.50 9.54
CA GLN A 27 11.59 -35.28 10.75
C GLN A 27 12.46 -36.55 10.78
N LYS A 28 12.49 -37.32 9.68
CA LYS A 28 13.29 -38.55 9.61
C LYS A 28 14.80 -38.33 9.65
N VAL A 29 15.27 -37.18 9.19
CA VAL A 29 16.70 -36.82 9.28
C VAL A 29 17.05 -36.30 10.67
N LEU A 30 16.13 -35.61 11.35
CA LEU A 30 16.31 -35.17 12.74
C LEU A 30 16.24 -36.34 13.74
N SER A 31 15.42 -37.36 13.46
CA SER A 31 15.38 -38.61 14.25
C SER A 31 16.57 -39.55 13.99
N ASN A 32 17.54 -39.14 13.15
CA ASN A 32 18.70 -39.94 12.74
C ASN A 32 18.36 -41.28 12.06
N GLU A 33 17.12 -41.48 11.59
CA GLU A 33 16.72 -42.72 10.91
C GLU A 33 17.35 -42.89 9.52
N ILE A 34 17.49 -41.79 8.76
CA ILE A 34 18.02 -41.82 7.40
C ILE A 34 18.91 -40.60 7.13
N SER A 35 19.91 -40.77 6.26
CA SER A 35 20.78 -39.67 5.85
C SER A 35 20.02 -38.64 5.01
N ALA A 36 20.44 -37.36 5.07
CA ALA A 36 19.84 -36.28 4.29
C ALA A 36 19.83 -36.56 2.77
N ARG A 37 20.84 -37.30 2.26
CA ARG A 37 20.88 -37.75 0.87
C ARG A 37 19.76 -38.73 0.57
N ARG A 38 19.58 -39.74 1.44
CA ARG A 38 18.56 -40.78 1.27
C ARG A 38 17.15 -40.21 1.43
N ALA A 39 16.96 -39.28 2.36
CA ALA A 39 15.70 -38.58 2.55
C ALA A 39 15.32 -37.73 1.32
N ALA A 40 16.29 -37.04 0.71
CA ALA A 40 16.05 -36.24 -0.49
C ALA A 40 15.56 -37.09 -1.67
N GLU A 41 16.15 -38.27 -1.87
CA GLU A 41 15.74 -39.22 -2.91
C GLU A 41 14.37 -39.84 -2.61
N LEU A 42 14.13 -40.27 -1.37
CA LEU A 42 12.92 -41.00 -0.98
C LEU A 42 11.66 -40.10 -0.98
N TYR A 43 11.81 -38.84 -0.59
CA TYR A 43 10.72 -37.86 -0.55
C TYR A 43 10.69 -36.93 -1.76
N GLN A 44 11.55 -37.16 -2.77
CA GLN A 44 11.68 -36.32 -3.97
C GLN A 44 11.82 -34.82 -3.66
N VAL A 45 12.57 -34.49 -2.61
CA VAL A 45 12.80 -33.09 -2.20
C VAL A 45 14.20 -32.62 -2.56
N PRO A 46 14.41 -31.34 -2.93
CA PRO A 46 15.74 -30.83 -3.22
C PRO A 46 16.67 -30.93 -2.01
N ARG A 47 17.80 -31.63 -2.17
CA ARG A 47 18.77 -31.89 -1.11
C ARG A 47 19.32 -30.63 -0.44
N THR A 48 19.61 -29.59 -1.23
CA THR A 48 20.11 -28.31 -0.73
C THR A 48 19.08 -27.66 0.20
N THR A 49 17.82 -27.57 -0.24
CA THR A 49 16.74 -26.99 0.56
C THR A 49 16.45 -27.81 1.82
N LEU A 50 16.56 -29.13 1.77
CA LEU A 50 16.45 -30.00 2.96
C LEU A 50 17.57 -29.71 3.97
N ASN A 51 18.82 -29.63 3.51
CA ASN A 51 19.97 -29.33 4.37
C ASN A 51 19.91 -27.93 4.99
N ASP A 52 19.47 -26.92 4.23
CA ASP A 52 19.30 -25.55 4.73
C ASP A 52 18.29 -25.52 5.88
N ARG A 53 17.17 -26.24 5.75
CA ARG A 53 16.15 -26.36 6.80
C ARG A 53 16.65 -27.09 8.03
N ILE A 54 17.35 -28.21 7.87
CA ILE A 54 17.93 -28.96 8.99
C ILE A 54 18.93 -28.09 9.75
N SER A 55 19.79 -27.38 9.02
CA SER A 55 20.79 -26.48 9.60
C SER A 55 20.13 -25.32 10.34
N ALA A 56 19.04 -24.76 9.80
CA ALA A 56 18.28 -23.71 10.46
C ALA A 56 17.57 -24.20 11.74
N ILE A 57 16.98 -25.40 11.72
CA ILE A 57 16.34 -26.01 12.90
C ILE A 57 17.37 -26.35 13.99
N LYS A 58 18.54 -26.88 13.61
CA LYS A 58 19.64 -27.13 14.56
C LYS A 58 20.15 -25.87 15.23
N ASN A 59 20.05 -24.73 14.55
CA ASN A 59 20.39 -23.41 15.09
C ASN A 59 19.21 -22.73 15.81
N SER A 60 18.18 -23.48 16.20
CA SER A 60 16.97 -23.00 16.89
C SER A 60 16.22 -21.88 16.16
N LYS A 61 16.34 -21.79 14.83
CA LYS A 61 15.55 -20.85 14.03
C LYS A 61 14.21 -21.47 13.70
N GLU A 62 13.15 -20.69 13.84
CA GLU A 62 11.82 -21.09 13.39
C GLU A 62 11.81 -21.17 11.86
N VAL A 63 11.59 -22.38 11.32
CA VAL A 63 11.61 -22.63 9.88
C VAL A 63 10.20 -22.88 9.38
N SER A 64 9.71 -21.98 8.52
CA SER A 64 8.51 -22.26 7.74
C SER A 64 8.79 -23.38 6.73
N ILE A 65 7.97 -24.43 6.79
CA ILE A 65 8.03 -25.59 5.89
C ILE A 65 7.39 -25.26 4.53
N LYS A 66 6.80 -24.08 4.36
CA LYS A 66 6.32 -23.61 3.06
C LYS A 66 7.48 -23.04 2.24
N PRO A 67 7.48 -23.22 0.90
CA PRO A 67 8.44 -22.52 0.04
C PRO A 67 8.19 -21.01 0.12
N VAL A 68 9.01 -20.33 0.91
CA VAL A 68 9.06 -18.86 0.89
C VAL A 68 9.91 -18.46 -0.30
N MET A 69 9.27 -17.85 -1.30
CA MET A 69 9.94 -17.39 -2.51
C MET A 69 10.34 -15.92 -2.37
N GLY A 70 11.64 -15.66 -2.63
CA GLY A 70 12.20 -14.32 -2.61
C GLY A 70 12.64 -13.83 -1.23
N ARG A 71 13.47 -12.79 -1.23
CA ARG A 71 14.04 -12.16 -0.02
C ARG A 71 13.08 -11.16 0.65
N PHE A 72 12.10 -10.67 -0.11
CA PHE A 72 11.28 -9.53 0.30
C PHE A 72 10.00 -9.99 0.97
N HIS A 73 9.84 -9.63 2.24
CA HIS A 73 8.64 -9.85 3.02
C HIS A 73 7.83 -8.57 3.11
N LYS A 74 6.50 -8.71 3.29
CA LYS A 74 5.63 -7.55 3.56
C LYS A 74 6.02 -6.94 4.91
N THR A 75 6.12 -5.62 4.94
CA THR A 75 6.41 -4.87 6.17
C THR A 75 5.21 -4.82 7.12
N PHE A 76 4.00 -4.68 6.56
CA PHE A 76 2.76 -4.63 7.33
C PHE A 76 2.00 -5.95 7.19
N SER A 77 1.30 -6.33 8.26
CA SER A 77 0.27 -7.37 8.21
C SER A 77 -0.91 -6.89 7.36
N SER A 78 -1.75 -7.82 6.89
CA SER A 78 -2.96 -7.46 6.16
C SER A 78 -3.89 -6.54 6.97
N GLU A 79 -3.97 -6.74 8.29
CA GLU A 79 -4.78 -5.90 9.18
C GLU A 79 -4.29 -4.46 9.23
N HIS A 80 -2.96 -4.27 9.37
CA HIS A 80 -2.38 -2.92 9.37
C HIS A 80 -2.51 -2.23 8.01
N GLU A 81 -2.43 -2.98 6.90
CA GLU A 81 -2.65 -2.42 5.57
C GLU A 81 -4.10 -1.93 5.40
N GLU A 82 -5.08 -2.68 5.90
CA GLU A 82 -6.50 -2.30 5.81
C GLU A 82 -6.80 -1.04 6.62
N ILE A 83 -6.32 -0.98 7.87
CA ILE A 83 -6.46 0.22 8.73
C ILE A 83 -5.82 1.44 8.06
N LEU A 84 -4.64 1.27 7.46
CA LEU A 84 -3.97 2.36 6.74
C LEU A 84 -4.78 2.80 5.51
N ALA A 85 -5.38 1.87 4.77
CA ALA A 85 -6.22 2.18 3.63
C ALA A 85 -7.48 2.94 4.05
N GLU A 86 -8.16 2.49 5.10
CA GLU A 86 -9.33 3.16 5.67
C GLU A 86 -8.99 4.59 6.14
N HIS A 87 -7.85 4.76 6.82
CA HIS A 87 -7.40 6.08 7.25
C HIS A 87 -7.14 7.04 6.07
N VAL A 88 -6.55 6.55 4.98
CA VAL A 88 -6.36 7.36 3.75
C VAL A 88 -7.71 7.79 3.16
N LYS A 89 -8.72 6.92 3.18
CA LYS A 89 -10.07 7.25 2.71
C LYS A 89 -10.74 8.31 3.59
N ASP A 90 -10.64 8.16 4.91
CA ASP A 90 -11.19 9.12 5.87
C ASP A 90 -10.56 10.51 5.70
N LEU A 91 -9.23 10.58 5.55
CA LEU A 91 -8.53 11.84 5.26
C LEU A 91 -8.99 12.48 3.95
N ALA A 92 -9.16 11.69 2.90
CA ALA A 92 -9.69 12.19 1.63
C ALA A 92 -11.13 12.74 1.79
N ASN A 93 -11.99 12.04 2.53
CA ASN A 93 -13.37 12.47 2.81
C ASN A 93 -13.44 13.77 3.63
N ARG A 94 -12.46 14.01 4.50
CA ARG A 94 -12.34 15.23 5.31
C ARG A 94 -11.62 16.37 4.59
N LEU A 95 -11.49 16.29 3.26
CA LEU A 95 -10.83 17.30 2.43
C LEU A 95 -9.35 17.52 2.78
N MET A 96 -8.70 16.49 3.35
CA MET A 96 -7.26 16.46 3.64
C MET A 96 -6.56 15.29 2.94
N PRO A 97 -6.70 15.15 1.61
CA PRO A 97 -6.15 14.00 0.90
C PRO A 97 -4.61 14.04 0.88
N LEU A 98 -3.98 12.89 1.07
CA LEU A 98 -2.52 12.78 1.12
C LEU A 98 -1.91 12.68 -0.27
N ASN A 99 -0.83 13.40 -0.52
CA ASN A 99 -0.01 13.15 -1.71
C ASN A 99 0.84 11.88 -1.56
N LYS A 100 1.44 11.42 -2.67
CA LYS A 100 2.25 10.20 -2.67
C LYS A 100 3.42 10.24 -1.68
N GLN A 101 4.08 11.38 -1.53
CA GLN A 101 5.23 11.49 -0.61
C GLN A 101 4.77 11.49 0.85
N GLU A 102 3.69 12.19 1.16
CA GLU A 102 3.06 12.20 2.49
C GLU A 102 2.61 10.81 2.90
N PHE A 103 1.95 10.08 1.99
CA PHE A 103 1.58 8.69 2.24
C PHE A 103 2.79 7.79 2.52
N LEU A 104 3.86 7.93 1.74
CA LEU A 104 5.10 7.16 1.97
C LEU A 104 5.77 7.52 3.30
N ARG A 105 5.64 8.77 3.75
CA ARG A 105 6.14 9.24 5.05
C ARG A 105 5.28 8.71 6.19
N LEU A 106 3.96 8.73 6.03
CA LEU A 106 3.01 8.16 6.98
C LEU A 106 3.27 6.67 7.17
N ALA A 107 3.47 5.92 6.08
CA ALA A 107 3.81 4.50 6.14
C ALA A 107 5.15 4.26 6.88
N PHE A 108 6.17 5.10 6.66
CA PHE A 108 7.42 5.01 7.41
C PHE A 108 7.20 5.24 8.91
N GLN A 109 6.50 6.31 9.27
CA GLN A 109 6.21 6.66 10.66
C GLN A 109 5.40 5.58 11.38
N LEU A 110 4.43 4.97 10.69
CA LEU A 110 3.64 3.87 11.24
C LEU A 110 4.53 2.65 11.53
N ALA A 111 5.44 2.31 10.62
CA ALA A 111 6.34 1.17 10.81
C ALA A 111 7.30 1.38 11.99
N GLU A 112 7.88 2.58 12.11
CA GLU A 112 8.75 2.93 13.25
C GLU A 112 7.98 2.97 14.58
N LYS A 113 6.75 3.52 14.60
CA LYS A 113 5.90 3.53 15.82
C LYS A 113 5.51 2.13 16.28
N LEU A 114 5.16 1.25 15.35
CA LEU A 114 4.84 -0.14 15.64
C LEU A 114 6.11 -1.01 15.86
N LYS A 115 7.30 -0.42 15.75
CA LYS A 115 8.61 -1.09 15.84
C LYS A 115 8.72 -2.32 14.93
N LEU A 116 8.09 -2.25 13.76
CA LEU A 116 8.10 -3.34 12.79
C LEU A 116 9.43 -3.39 12.05
N PRO A 117 9.99 -4.58 11.79
CA PRO A 117 11.19 -4.69 10.97
C PRO A 117 10.89 -4.28 9.53
N HIS A 118 11.57 -3.25 9.04
CA HIS A 118 11.36 -2.72 7.69
C HIS A 118 12.65 -2.35 6.97
N GLN A 119 12.60 -2.36 5.65
CA GLN A 119 13.69 -1.96 4.75
C GLN A 119 13.50 -0.54 4.19
N PHE A 120 12.64 0.26 4.81
CA PHE A 120 12.43 1.64 4.41
C PHE A 120 13.67 2.50 4.63
N ASN A 121 13.78 3.59 3.87
CA ASN A 121 14.93 4.46 3.94
C ASN A 121 14.82 5.33 5.20
N LYS A 122 15.72 5.09 6.16
CA LYS A 122 15.75 5.81 7.45
C LYS A 122 16.28 7.23 7.32
N GLU A 123 17.25 7.48 6.44
CA GLU A 123 17.81 8.81 6.20
C GLU A 123 16.75 9.77 5.64
N LYS A 124 15.98 9.29 4.66
CA LYS A 124 14.90 10.06 4.02
C LYS A 124 13.58 9.97 4.79
N MET A 125 13.49 9.09 5.78
CA MET A 125 12.27 8.80 6.55
C MET A 125 11.05 8.49 5.66
N LEU A 126 11.26 7.67 4.63
CA LEU A 126 10.26 7.38 3.60
C LEU A 126 10.20 5.88 3.27
N ALA A 127 8.98 5.38 3.09
CA ALA A 127 8.76 4.08 2.48
C ALA A 127 9.15 4.09 0.99
N GLY A 128 9.52 2.91 0.47
CA GLY A 128 10.00 2.77 -0.90
C GLY A 128 8.90 2.90 -1.96
N LYS A 129 9.26 3.29 -3.19
CA LYS A 129 8.31 3.34 -4.32
C LYS A 129 7.64 1.99 -4.60
N ASN A 130 8.36 0.89 -4.40
CA ASN A 130 7.83 -0.47 -4.58
C ASN A 130 6.72 -0.78 -3.57
N TYR A 131 6.86 -0.29 -2.33
CA TYR A 131 5.83 -0.43 -1.30
C TYR A 131 4.54 0.26 -1.76
N TYR A 132 4.63 1.50 -2.25
CA TYR A 132 3.48 2.23 -2.78
C TYR A 132 2.76 1.46 -3.90
N TYR A 133 3.48 1.01 -4.93
CA TYR A 133 2.82 0.32 -6.05
C TYR A 133 2.21 -1.02 -5.63
N ALA A 134 2.87 -1.73 -4.72
CA ALA A 134 2.34 -2.98 -4.17
C ALA A 134 1.08 -2.73 -3.34
N PHE A 135 1.06 -1.68 -2.52
CA PHE A 135 -0.09 -1.26 -1.73
C PHE A 135 -1.27 -0.88 -2.62
N MET A 136 -1.05 0.01 -3.61
CA MET A 136 -2.09 0.42 -4.56
C MET A 136 -2.63 -0.74 -5.40
N LYS A 137 -1.81 -1.76 -5.69
CA LYS A 137 -2.27 -2.97 -6.39
C LYS A 137 -3.23 -3.81 -5.52
N ARG A 138 -3.06 -3.80 -4.20
CA ARG A 138 -3.93 -4.52 -3.25
C ARG A 138 -5.21 -3.74 -2.95
N HIS A 139 -5.10 -2.43 -2.82
CA HIS A 139 -6.21 -1.51 -2.58
C HIS A 139 -6.57 -0.77 -3.87
N SER A 140 -7.14 -1.50 -4.84
CA SER A 140 -7.47 -0.98 -6.18
C SER A 140 -8.64 0.02 -6.21
N ASP A 141 -9.29 0.18 -5.06
CA ASP A 141 -10.32 1.17 -4.74
C ASP A 141 -9.73 2.55 -4.41
N LEU A 142 -8.42 2.64 -4.14
CA LEU A 142 -7.69 3.90 -4.06
C LEU A 142 -7.07 4.27 -5.42
N SER A 143 -6.98 5.56 -5.69
CA SER A 143 -6.33 6.07 -6.90
C SER A 143 -5.62 7.40 -6.66
N LEU A 144 -4.60 7.67 -7.47
CA LEU A 144 -3.88 8.93 -7.45
C LEU A 144 -4.56 9.90 -8.43
N ARG A 145 -5.15 10.98 -7.91
CA ARG A 145 -5.98 11.93 -8.67
C ARG A 145 -5.43 13.34 -8.56
N THR A 146 -5.72 14.18 -9.55
CA THR A 146 -5.41 15.61 -9.45
C THR A 146 -6.36 16.22 -8.43
N ALA A 147 -5.82 16.91 -7.40
CA ALA A 147 -6.67 17.63 -6.46
C ALA A 147 -7.47 18.70 -7.21
N GLU A 148 -8.77 18.81 -6.94
CA GLU A 148 -9.55 19.92 -7.45
C GLU A 148 -9.10 21.22 -6.80
N SER A 149 -9.16 22.32 -7.56
CA SER A 149 -8.86 23.68 -7.07
C SER A 149 -9.97 24.23 -6.20
N THR A 150 -10.49 23.43 -5.27
CA THR A 150 -11.30 23.99 -4.20
C THR A 150 -10.30 24.53 -3.18
N SER A 151 -10.17 25.86 -3.14
CA SER A 151 -9.30 26.48 -2.14
C SER A 151 -9.75 26.04 -0.75
N LEU A 152 -8.79 25.71 0.12
CA LEU A 152 -9.03 25.37 1.52
C LEU A 152 -9.94 26.40 2.19
N MET A 153 -9.80 27.67 1.79
CA MET A 153 -10.66 28.79 2.20
C MET A 153 -12.13 28.65 1.81
N ARG A 154 -12.45 28.07 0.64
CA ARG A 154 -13.83 27.78 0.25
C ARG A 154 -14.44 26.68 1.12
N ALA A 155 -13.69 25.63 1.43
CA ALA A 155 -14.13 24.57 2.33
C ALA A 155 -14.32 25.08 3.77
N VAL A 156 -13.38 25.90 4.26
CA VAL A 156 -13.46 26.53 5.60
C VAL A 156 -14.60 27.56 5.68
N GLY A 157 -14.84 28.31 4.60
CA GLY A 157 -15.94 29.26 4.51
C GLY A 157 -17.33 28.62 4.43
N PHE A 158 -17.40 27.34 4.04
CA PHE A 158 -18.64 26.56 3.93
C PHE A 158 -19.06 25.92 5.27
N ASN A 159 -19.00 26.69 6.36
CA ASN A 159 -19.49 26.25 7.67
C ASN A 159 -20.81 26.92 8.04
N ARG A 160 -21.64 26.24 8.84
CA ARG A 160 -23.00 26.70 9.17
C ARG A 160 -23.02 28.15 9.73
N PRO A 161 -22.20 28.53 10.72
CA PRO A 161 -22.18 29.91 11.22
C PRO A 161 -21.85 30.97 10.16
N GLN A 162 -20.90 30.70 9.26
CA GLN A 162 -20.51 31.65 8.21
C GLN A 162 -21.59 31.78 7.13
N VAL A 163 -22.22 30.67 6.76
CA VAL A 163 -23.34 30.65 5.80
C VAL A 163 -24.55 31.40 6.37
N GLU A 164 -24.90 31.14 7.64
CA GLU A 164 -25.99 31.80 8.34
C GLU A 164 -25.76 33.31 8.42
N ARG A 165 -24.56 33.74 8.85
CA ARG A 165 -24.19 35.17 8.89
C ARG A 165 -24.30 35.86 7.52
N PHE A 166 -23.93 35.16 6.44
CA PHE A 166 -24.05 35.71 5.09
C PHE A 166 -25.51 35.95 4.71
N PHE A 167 -26.38 34.94 4.90
CA PHE A 167 -27.79 35.04 4.54
C PHE A 167 -28.57 36.01 5.43
N GLU A 168 -28.26 36.09 6.73
CA GLU A 168 -28.81 37.12 7.62
C GLU A 168 -28.44 38.53 7.15
N GLY A 169 -27.18 38.75 6.74
CA GLY A 169 -26.75 40.03 6.18
C GLY A 169 -27.47 40.37 4.88
N LEU A 170 -27.65 39.39 4.00
CA LEU A 170 -28.38 39.56 2.74
C LEU A 170 -29.85 39.88 2.99
N GLU A 171 -30.52 39.17 3.89
CA GLU A 171 -31.93 39.39 4.23
C GLU A 171 -32.15 40.80 4.80
N ASN A 172 -31.31 41.23 5.75
CA ASN A 172 -31.37 42.56 6.33
C ASN A 172 -31.23 43.66 5.27
N LEU A 173 -30.30 43.50 4.32
CA LEU A 173 -30.11 44.45 3.21
C LEU A 173 -31.30 44.44 2.23
N MET A 174 -31.82 43.26 1.93
CA MET A 174 -33.00 43.11 1.06
C MET A 174 -34.24 43.78 1.65
N GLN A 175 -34.51 43.59 2.94
CA GLN A 175 -35.64 44.23 3.64
C GLN A 175 -35.47 45.75 3.77
N LYS A 176 -34.23 46.22 3.99
CA LYS A 176 -33.95 47.66 4.19
C LYS A 176 -34.08 48.48 2.89
N PHE A 177 -33.63 47.93 1.77
CA PHE A 177 -33.51 48.67 0.52
C PHE A 177 -34.49 48.22 -0.57
N ASN A 178 -35.17 47.08 -0.39
CA ASN A 178 -36.11 46.49 -1.35
C ASN A 178 -35.55 46.48 -2.77
N PHE A 179 -34.35 45.92 -2.95
CA PHE A 179 -33.73 45.81 -4.26
C PHE A 179 -34.64 45.03 -5.21
N THR A 180 -35.00 45.65 -6.32
CA THR A 180 -35.67 44.98 -7.43
C THR A 180 -34.68 44.10 -8.19
N PRO A 181 -35.12 43.01 -8.85
CA PRO A 181 -34.21 42.08 -9.52
C PRO A 181 -33.23 42.72 -10.51
N TYR A 182 -33.65 43.76 -11.24
CA TYR A 182 -32.81 44.49 -12.19
C TYR A 182 -31.71 45.36 -11.55
N LYS A 183 -31.73 45.53 -10.22
CA LYS A 183 -30.70 46.24 -9.44
C LYS A 183 -29.75 45.29 -8.73
N ILE A 184 -29.93 43.98 -8.88
CA ILE A 184 -29.05 42.95 -8.30
C ILE A 184 -28.14 42.45 -9.41
N TRP A 185 -26.86 42.73 -9.27
CA TRP A 185 -25.85 42.39 -10.26
C TRP A 185 -25.00 41.27 -9.68
N ASN A 186 -24.87 40.17 -10.42
CA ASN A 186 -23.87 39.17 -10.09
C ASN A 186 -22.51 39.69 -10.55
N CYS A 187 -21.72 40.20 -9.61
CA CYS A 187 -20.33 40.54 -9.86
C CYS A 187 -19.47 39.31 -9.54
N ASP A 188 -19.45 38.32 -10.44
CA ASP A 188 -18.44 37.27 -10.36
C ASP A 188 -17.11 37.78 -10.94
N GLU A 189 -16.00 37.29 -10.38
CA GLU A 189 -14.69 37.62 -10.91
C GLU A 189 -14.49 36.95 -12.27
N THR A 190 -14.06 37.73 -13.26
CA THR A 190 -13.50 37.17 -14.49
C THR A 190 -12.23 36.39 -14.16
N GLY A 191 -12.32 35.06 -14.18
CA GLY A 191 -11.23 34.16 -13.79
C GLY A 191 -10.03 34.22 -14.73
N VAL A 192 -9.07 35.11 -14.46
CA VAL A 192 -7.70 35.00 -15.00
C VAL A 192 -7.00 33.90 -14.22
N SER A 193 -7.01 32.68 -14.76
CA SER A 193 -6.41 31.52 -14.09
C SER A 193 -4.88 31.63 -14.06
N ILE A 194 -4.35 32.00 -12.90
CA ILE A 194 -2.94 31.81 -12.51
C ILE A 194 -2.70 30.41 -11.91
N VAL A 195 -3.70 29.53 -11.96
CA VAL A 195 -3.72 28.27 -11.23
C VAL A 195 -2.62 27.33 -11.73
N GLN A 196 -1.62 27.11 -10.89
CA GLN A 196 -0.54 26.16 -11.13
C GLN A 196 -1.08 24.72 -11.07
N LYS A 197 -0.46 23.79 -11.80
CA LYS A 197 -0.83 22.37 -11.80
C LYS A 197 -0.87 21.82 -10.37
N HIS A 198 -2.05 21.41 -9.90
CA HIS A 198 -2.21 20.81 -8.58
C HIS A 198 -1.42 19.50 -8.46
N ALA A 199 -0.86 19.27 -7.28
CA ALA A 199 -0.23 18.00 -6.94
C ALA A 199 -1.29 16.88 -6.95
N LYS A 200 -0.85 15.67 -7.28
CA LYS A 200 -1.74 14.51 -7.23
C LYS A 200 -1.83 13.95 -5.82
N VAL A 201 -3.04 13.63 -5.40
CA VAL A 201 -3.39 13.15 -4.07
C VAL A 201 -4.12 11.80 -4.14
N LEU A 202 -4.05 11.03 -3.07
CA LEU A 202 -4.73 9.76 -2.90
C LEU A 202 -6.17 9.99 -2.47
N ALA A 203 -7.10 9.41 -3.22
CA ALA A 203 -8.53 9.45 -2.92
C ALA A 203 -9.21 8.16 -3.41
N THR A 204 -10.45 7.93 -2.98
CA THR A 204 -11.23 6.80 -3.48
C THR A 204 -11.49 6.93 -4.99
N LYS A 205 -11.53 5.79 -5.64
CA LYS A 205 -11.91 5.67 -7.04
C LYS A 205 -13.41 6.02 -7.16
N ASN A 206 -13.75 6.89 -8.11
CA ASN A 206 -15.12 7.35 -8.41
C ASN A 206 -15.75 8.40 -7.48
N GLN A 207 -15.06 8.94 -6.47
CA GLN A 207 -15.52 10.18 -5.83
C GLN A 207 -15.42 11.37 -6.79
N ARG A 208 -16.44 12.22 -6.84
CA ARG A 208 -16.37 13.53 -7.51
C ARG A 208 -15.82 14.51 -6.49
#